data_AF-A0A919X6D9-F1
#
_entry.id   AF-A0A919X6D9-F1
#
_cell.length_a   1.000
_cell.length_b   1.000
_cell.length_c   1.000
_cell.angle_alpha   90.00
_cell.angle_beta   90.00
_cell.angle_gamma   90.00
#
_symmetry.space_group_name_H-M   'P 1'
#
loop_
_entity.id
_entity.type
_entity.pdbx_description
1 polymer ?
#
loop_
_entity_poly.entity_id
_entity_poly.type
_entity_poly.pdbx_seq_one_letter_code
_entity_poly.pdbx_strand_id
1 'polypeptide(L)' 'MEKLTYEQAIEQLTKLFGENVKNTFDEQLKIAGEHGIPNFNLENNEGLSVEIWVDWDKESDLLSYTIVQ' A
#
# COMPACT_ATOMS: atom_id res chain seq x y z
N MET A 1 12.20 -7.65 -2.54
CA MET A 1 10.93 -7.00 -2.17
C MET A 1 10.75 -7.21 -0.69
N GLU A 2 10.79 -6.12 0.08
CA GLU A 2 10.66 -6.17 1.54
C GLU A 2 9.17 -6.17 1.90
N LYS A 3 8.77 -7.08 2.79
CA LYS A 3 7.42 -7.06 3.38
C LYS A 3 7.38 -5.99 4.46
N LEU A 4 6.56 -4.98 4.27
CA LEU A 4 6.39 -3.84 5.15
C LEU A 4 5.15 -4.04 6.01
N THR A 5 5.22 -3.60 7.26
CA THR A 5 4.01 -3.36 8.07
C THR A 5 3.25 -2.15 7.54
N TYR A 6 1.99 -1.98 7.97
CA TYR A 6 1.18 -0.81 7.62
C TYR A 6 1.93 0.51 7.91
N GLU A 7 2.50 0.64 9.11
CA GLU A 7 3.21 1.85 9.52
C GLU A 7 4.44 2.11 8.66
N GLN A 8 5.22 1.06 8.34
CA GLN A 8 6.37 1.18 7.46
C GLN A 8 5.99 1.55 6.02
N ALA A 9 4.91 0.96 5.49
CA ALA A 9 4.42 1.28 4.16
C ALA A 9 3.96 2.75 4.07
N ILE A 10 3.17 3.22 5.03
CA ILE A 10 2.75 4.63 5.09
C ILE A 10 3.96 5.56 5.21
N GLU A 11 4.93 5.25 6.08
CA GLU A 11 6.11 6.10 6.24
C GLU A 11 6.93 6.19 4.96
N GLN A 12 7.15 5.05 4.28
CA GLN A 12 7.88 5.04 3.01
C GLN A 12 7.15 5.81 1.91
N LEU A 13 5.84 5.58 1.76
CA LEU A 13 5.04 6.26 0.75
C LEU A 13 4.98 7.77 1.02
N THR A 14 4.85 8.20 2.28
CA THR A 14 4.88 9.63 2.62
C THR A 14 6.23 10.26 2.34
N LYS A 15 7.35 9.55 2.57
CA LYS A 15 8.68 10.01 2.17
C LYS A 15 8.83 10.10 0.65
N LEU A 16 8.27 9.13 -0.07
CA LEU A 16 8.36 9.01 -1.53
C LEU A 16 7.53 10.06 -2.26
N PHE A 17 6.31 10.30 -1.79
CA PHE A 17 5.39 11.28 -2.37
C PHE A 17 5.56 12.69 -1.81
N GLY A 18 6.28 12.86 -0.69
CA GLY A 18 6.42 14.15 -0.01
C GLY A 18 5.14 14.65 0.68
N GLU A 19 4.09 13.83 0.74
CA GLU A 19 2.79 14.17 1.30
C GLU A 19 2.19 13.02 2.13
N ASN A 20 1.21 13.33 2.98
CA ASN A 20 0.55 12.33 3.80
C ASN A 20 -0.45 11.52 2.95
N VAL A 21 -0.13 10.25 2.68
CA VAL A 21 -0.96 9.38 1.84
C VAL A 21 -1.89 8.46 2.62
N LYS A 22 -1.94 8.58 3.94
CA LYS A 22 -2.65 7.64 4.81
C LYS A 22 -4.12 7.47 4.43
N ASN A 23 -4.82 8.56 4.15
CA ASN A 23 -6.25 8.50 3.81
C ASN A 23 -6.46 7.76 2.48
N THR A 24 -5.74 8.15 1.43
CA THR A 24 -5.83 7.51 0.11
C THR A 24 -5.45 6.04 0.19
N PHE A 25 -4.41 5.69 0.95
CA PHE A 25 -4.00 4.31 1.18
C PHE A 25 -5.11 3.48 1.83
N ASP A 26 -5.76 4.00 2.89
CA ASP A 26 -6.83 3.30 3.60
C ASP A 26 -8.08 3.08 2.73
N GLU A 27 -8.40 4.07 1.87
CA GLU A 27 -9.49 3.95 0.89
C GLU A 27 -9.19 2.87 -0.15
N GLN A 28 -7.98 2.87 -0.72
CA GLN A 28 -7.59 1.85 -1.69
C GLN A 28 -7.48 0.46 -1.06
N LEU A 29 -6.98 0.36 0.18
CA LEU A 29 -6.85 -0.90 0.90
C LEU A 29 -8.21 -1.59 1.15
N LYS A 30 -9.28 -0.83 1.38
CA LYS A 30 -10.64 -1.38 1.54
C LYS A 30 -11.15 -2.05 0.26
N ILE A 31 -10.71 -1.55 -0.89
CA ILE A 31 -11.10 -2.04 -2.22
C ILE A 31 -10.15 -3.17 -2.65
N ALA A 32 -8.89 -3.12 -2.22
CA ALA A 32 -7.89 -4.13 -2.50
C ALA A 32 -8.32 -5.50 -1.97
N GLY A 33 -8.35 -6.49 -2.85
CA GLY A 33 -8.84 -7.84 -2.53
C GLY A 33 -10.34 -8.05 -2.67
N GLU A 34 -11.17 -6.99 -2.82
CA GLU A 34 -12.62 -7.14 -3.03
C GLU A 34 -12.93 -7.88 -4.35
N HIS A 35 -12.08 -7.72 -5.36
CA HIS A 35 -12.17 -8.41 -6.66
C HIS A 35 -11.16 -9.55 -6.84
N GLY A 36 -10.54 -10.03 -5.76
CA GLY A 36 -9.57 -11.12 -5.80
C GLY A 36 -8.16 -10.72 -6.26
N ILE A 37 -7.92 -9.44 -6.51
CA ILE A 37 -6.59 -8.88 -6.79
C ILE A 37 -6.13 -8.13 -5.53
N PRO A 38 -5.12 -8.64 -4.81
CA PRO A 38 -4.66 -8.03 -3.57
C PRO A 38 -3.58 -7.00 -3.86
N ASN A 39 -3.86 -6.04 -4.73
CA ASN A 39 -2.99 -4.90 -4.99
C ASN A 39 -3.82 -3.66 -5.35
N PHE A 40 -3.17 -2.49 -5.29
CA PHE A 40 -3.73 -1.22 -5.70
C PHE A 40 -2.62 -0.24 -6.07
N ASN A 41 -2.94 0.77 -6.88
CA ASN A 41 -2.01 1.85 -7.19
C ASN A 41 -2.30 3.08 -6.35
N LEU A 42 -1.24 3.75 -5.92
CA LEU A 42 -1.29 5.11 -5.39
C LEU A 42 -0.59 6.05 -6.35
N GLU A 43 -1.26 7.15 -6.66
CA GLU A 43 -0.71 8.24 -7.47
C GLU A 43 -0.77 9.54 -6.67
N ASN A 44 0.30 10.34 -6.72
CA ASN A 44 0.29 11.68 -6.15
C ASN A 44 -0.07 12.75 -7.19
N ASN A 45 -0.24 13.99 -6.74
CA ASN A 45 -0.61 15.11 -7.61
C ASN A 45 0.46 15.46 -8.66
N GLU A 46 1.68 14.94 -8.51
CA GLU A 46 2.79 15.15 -9.45
C GLU A 46 2.88 14.06 -10.53
N GLY A 47 1.97 13.07 -10.52
CA GLY A 47 1.95 11.96 -11.47
C GLY A 47 2.95 10.84 -11.15
N LEU A 48 3.52 10.83 -9.94
CA LEU A 48 4.26 9.68 -9.43
C LEU A 48 3.24 8.61 -9.06
N SER A 49 3.40 7.40 -9.59
CA SER A 49 2.54 6.26 -9.28
C SER A 49 3.38 5.11 -8.75
N VAL A 50 2.87 4.41 -7.74
CA VAL A 50 3.47 3.19 -7.19
C VAL A 50 2.39 2.13 -7.04
N GLU A 51 2.76 0.88 -7.29
CA GLU A 51 1.89 -0.28 -7.08
C GLU A 51 2.16 -0.87 -5.69
N ILE A 52 1.11 -1.08 -4.91
CA ILE A 52 1.17 -1.68 -3.58
C ILE A 52 0.52 -3.05 -3.64
N TRP A 53 1.31 -4.08 -3.39
CA TRP A 53 0.81 -5.42 -3.17
C TRP A 53 0.50 -5.64 -1.70
N VAL A 54 -0.65 -6.26 -1.45
CA VAL A 54 -1.15 -6.64 -0.14
C VAL A 54 -1.03 -8.15 -0.02
N ASP A 55 -0.38 -8.62 1.03
CA ASP A 55 -0.21 -10.04 1.33
C ASP A 55 -0.87 -10.31 2.68
N TRP A 56 -1.88 -11.19 2.68
CA TRP A 56 -2.54 -11.60 3.92
C TRP A 56 -1.96 -12.92 4.41
N ASP A 57 -1.21 -12.84 5.50
CA ASP A 57 -0.74 -14.00 6.23
C ASP A 57 -1.88 -14.54 7.10
N LYS A 58 -2.54 -15.59 6.61
CA LYS A 58 -3.69 -16.22 7.29
C LYS A 58 -3.32 -16.89 8.60
N GLU A 59 -2.06 -17.29 8.76
CA GLU A 59 -1.58 -17.98 9.97
C GLU A 59 -1.39 -16.99 11.13
N SER A 60 -0.88 -15.79 10.83
CA SER A 60 -0.64 -14.73 11.82
C SER A 60 -1.77 -13.70 11.89
N ASP A 61 -2.75 -13.78 11.00
CA ASP A 61 -3.81 -12.78 10.80
C ASP A 61 -3.28 -11.36 10.57
N LEU A 62 -2.19 -11.26 9.81
CA LEU A 62 -1.49 -10.00 9.56
C LEU A 62 -1.44 -9.65 8.07
N LEU A 63 -1.60 -8.36 7.77
CA LEU A 63 -1.38 -7.80 6.44
C LEU A 63 0.07 -7.31 6.31
N SER A 64 0.69 -7.68 5.21
CA SER A 64 2.01 -7.19 4.79
C SER A 64 1.88 -6.45 3.46
N TYR A 65 2.74 -5.46 3.24
CA TYR A 65 2.68 -4.61 2.06
C TYR A 65 4.02 -4.64 1.31
N THR A 66 3.96 -4.65 -0.01
CA THR A 66 5.15 -4.52 -0.87
C THR A 66 4.93 -3.37 -1.82
N ILE A 67 5.84 -2.39 -1.82
CA ILE A 67 5.82 -1.26 -2.74
C ILE A 67 6.66 -1.62 -3.96
N VAL A 68 6.07 -1.51 -5.14
CA VAL A 68 6.70 -1.75 -6.45
C VAL A 68 6.68 -0.44 -7.23
N GLN A 69 7.86 0.00 -7.69
CA GLN A 69 8.07 1.17 -8.53
C GLN A 69 8.42 0.77 -9.96
#